data_AF-A0A6I1F0W8-F1
#
_entry.id   AF-A0A6I1F0W8-F1
#
_cell.length_a   1.000
_cell.length_b   1.000
_cell.length_c   1.000
_cell.angle_alpha   90.00
_cell.angle_beta   90.00
_cell.angle_gamma   90.00
#
_symmetry.space_group_name_H-M   'P 1'
#
loop_
_entity.id
_entity.type
_entity.pdbx_description
1 polymer ?
#
loop_
_entity_poly.entity_id
_entity_poly.type
_entity_poly.pdbx_seq_one_letter_code
_entity_poly.pdbx_strand_id
1 'polypeptide(L)'
;MKKITGITAERYEDIVAEKKYYNIPYIYLNEDEAVEYELLLREIHHSNDIYELINPLKEQQRIKFIHKVLLRYKQEYDCLTKSKNSENYEELILNYIDRTGKDHDAKKAYSSLVRRFGNEIKRMREEVLIKISE
;
A
#
# COMPACT_ATOMS: atom_id res chain seq x y z
N MET A 1 10.15 14.41 -29.22
CA MET A 1 10.31 13.14 -28.48
C MET A 1 9.09 12.25 -28.78
N LYS A 2 9.25 11.13 -29.50
CA LYS A 2 8.12 10.25 -29.86
C LYS A 2 7.60 9.57 -28.59
N LYS A 3 6.31 9.72 -28.29
CA LYS A 3 5.61 8.98 -27.22
C LYS A 3 5.65 7.49 -27.58
N ILE A 4 6.46 6.72 -26.85
CA ILE A 4 6.70 5.28 -27.06
C ILE A 4 5.39 4.47 -27.05
N THR A 5 4.35 4.98 -26.37
CA THR A 5 3.06 4.31 -26.20
C THR A 5 1.91 4.90 -27.03
N GLY A 6 2.09 6.07 -27.67
CA GLY A 6 0.99 6.79 -28.34
C GLY A 6 -0.09 7.36 -27.42
N ILE A 7 0.07 7.24 -26.09
CA ILE A 7 -0.91 7.70 -25.09
C ILE A 7 -0.56 9.13 -24.65
N THR A 8 -1.56 10.00 -24.51
CA THR A 8 -1.38 11.35 -23.93
C THR A 8 -1.16 11.27 -22.42
N ALA A 9 -0.55 12.30 -21.82
CA ALA A 9 -0.30 12.31 -20.37
C ALA A 9 -1.63 12.23 -19.59
N GLU A 10 -2.62 13.05 -20.00
CA GLU A 10 -3.99 13.01 -19.46
C GLU A 10 -4.62 11.61 -19.58
N ARG A 11 -4.51 10.97 -20.75
CA ARG A 11 -5.11 9.64 -20.95
C ARG A 11 -4.38 8.53 -20.19
N TYR A 12 -3.11 8.72 -19.90
CA TYR A 12 -2.37 7.84 -19.00
C TYR A 12 -2.84 8.01 -17.55
N GLU A 13 -3.01 9.26 -17.10
CA GLU A 13 -3.53 9.58 -15.77
C GLU A 13 -4.94 9.04 -15.56
N ASP A 14 -5.82 9.16 -16.55
CA ASP A 14 -7.17 8.60 -16.52
C ASP A 14 -7.16 7.07 -16.36
N ILE A 15 -6.33 6.36 -17.14
CA ILE A 15 -6.20 4.89 -17.07
C ILE A 15 -5.65 4.46 -15.70
N VAL A 16 -4.68 5.21 -15.16
CA VAL A 16 -4.08 4.93 -13.85
C VAL A 16 -5.10 5.19 -12.75
N ALA A 17 -5.91 6.25 -12.86
CA ALA A 17 -6.96 6.58 -11.90
C ALA A 17 -8.10 5.53 -11.93
N GLU A 18 -8.56 5.13 -13.11
CA GLU A 18 -9.64 4.14 -13.29
C GLU A 18 -9.25 2.76 -12.75
N LYS A 19 -7.97 2.39 -12.83
CA LYS A 19 -7.46 1.09 -12.34
C LYS A 19 -6.79 1.15 -10.98
N LYS A 20 -6.82 2.30 -10.29
CA LYS A 20 -6.08 2.54 -9.06
C LYS A 20 -6.37 1.49 -7.98
N TYR A 21 -7.64 1.10 -7.83
CA TYR A 21 -8.07 0.09 -6.86
C TYR A 21 -7.59 -1.33 -7.17
N TYR A 22 -7.22 -1.63 -8.43
CA TYR A 22 -6.62 -2.90 -8.83
C TYR A 22 -5.10 -2.89 -8.77
N ASN A 23 -4.51 -1.72 -8.51
CA ASN A 23 -3.07 -1.61 -8.32
C ASN A 23 -2.71 -1.98 -6.88
N ILE A 24 -1.62 -2.73 -6.74
CA ILE A 24 -0.98 -2.92 -5.44
C ILE A 24 -0.41 -1.56 -5.00
N PRO A 25 -0.68 -1.07 -3.77
CA PRO A 25 -1.22 -1.80 -2.62
C PRO A 25 -2.74 -1.65 -2.36
N TYR A 26 -3.49 -0.86 -3.14
CA TYR A 26 -4.90 -0.54 -2.86
C TYR A 26 -5.81 -1.76 -2.71
N ILE A 27 -5.52 -2.87 -3.40
CA ILE A 27 -6.28 -4.12 -3.25
C ILE A 27 -6.28 -4.69 -1.82
N TYR A 28 -5.34 -4.27 -0.97
CA TYR A 28 -5.20 -4.72 0.42
C TYR A 28 -5.66 -3.69 1.45
N LEU A 29 -6.10 -2.52 1.00
CA LEU A 29 -6.51 -1.41 1.86
C LEU A 29 -8.04 -1.29 1.86
N ASN A 30 -8.61 -0.92 3.00
CA ASN A 30 -9.98 -0.41 3.02
C ASN A 30 -10.02 1.06 2.56
N GLU A 31 -11.22 1.65 2.48
CA GLU A 31 -11.41 3.02 1.97
C GLU A 31 -10.63 4.06 2.80
N ASP A 32 -10.74 4.01 4.13
CA ASP A 32 -10.05 4.94 5.03
C ASP A 32 -8.52 4.80 4.93
N GLU A 33 -8.03 3.56 4.89
CA GLU A 33 -6.61 3.26 4.71
C GLU A 33 -6.10 3.71 3.35
N ALA A 34 -6.91 3.58 2.30
CA ALA A 34 -6.56 4.07 0.98
C ALA A 34 -6.44 5.60 0.97
N VAL A 35 -7.33 6.33 1.66
CA VAL A 35 -7.23 7.78 1.80
C VAL A 35 -5.98 8.19 2.58
N GLU A 36 -5.68 7.53 3.70
CA GLU A 36 -4.47 7.80 4.48
C GLU A 36 -3.20 7.48 3.70
N TYR A 37 -3.19 6.36 2.96
CA TYR A 37 -2.11 5.98 2.07
C TYR A 37 -1.83 7.03 1.00
N GLU A 38 -2.88 7.59 0.40
CA GLU A 38 -2.80 8.67 -0.57
C GLU A 38 -2.16 9.92 -0.01
N LEU A 39 -2.52 10.29 1.22
CA LEU A 39 -1.92 11.45 1.89
C LEU A 39 -0.41 11.24 2.09
N LEU A 40 0.00 10.06 2.57
CA LEU A 40 1.41 9.72 2.74
C LEU A 40 2.19 9.70 1.41
N LEU A 41 1.57 9.23 0.33
CA LEU A 41 2.18 9.29 -1.01
C LEU A 41 2.31 10.73 -1.51
N ARG A 42 1.28 11.55 -1.34
CA ARG A 42 1.33 12.97 -1.73
C ARG A 42 2.45 13.70 -1.01
N GLU A 43 2.64 13.45 0.28
CA GLU A 43 3.75 14.04 1.04
C GLU A 43 5.13 13.70 0.44
N ILE A 44 5.32 12.45 0.01
CA ILE A 44 6.55 12.05 -0.70
C ILE A 44 6.65 12.82 -2.01
N HIS A 45 5.58 12.83 -2.82
CA HIS A 45 5.61 13.42 -4.16
C HIS A 45 5.78 14.94 -4.19
N HIS A 46 5.38 15.64 -3.12
CA HIS A 46 5.54 17.09 -3.01
C HIS A 46 6.84 17.49 -2.31
N SER A 47 7.68 16.53 -1.90
CA SER A 47 8.94 16.83 -1.26
C SER A 47 9.96 17.38 -2.26
N ASN A 48 10.41 18.61 -2.03
CA ASN A 48 11.48 19.24 -2.83
C ASN A 48 12.84 19.17 -2.14
N ASP A 49 12.90 18.57 -0.94
CA ASP A 49 14.11 18.44 -0.14
C ASP A 49 14.38 16.96 0.17
N ILE A 50 15.65 16.56 0.04
CA ILE A 50 16.13 15.22 0.38
C ILE A 50 16.00 14.98 1.88
N TYR A 51 16.24 15.99 2.72
CA TYR A 51 16.13 15.83 4.17
C TYR A 51 14.69 15.56 4.61
N GLU A 52 13.71 16.14 3.91
CA GLU A 52 12.29 15.86 4.12
C GLU A 52 11.90 14.44 3.70
N LEU A 53 12.56 13.87 2.68
CA LEU A 53 12.33 12.49 2.24
C LEU A 53 12.88 11.45 3.23
N ILE A 54 14.02 11.74 3.88
CA ILE A 54 14.65 10.85 4.88
C ILE A 54 14.31 11.21 6.32
N ASN A 55 13.33 12.10 6.52
CA ASN A 55 12.92 12.56 7.84
C ASN A 55 12.44 11.37 8.71
N PRO A 56 13.08 11.09 9.87
CA PRO A 56 12.73 9.97 10.72
C PRO A 56 11.29 10.00 11.24
N LEU A 57 10.71 11.18 11.45
CA LEU A 57 9.34 11.32 11.93
C LEU A 57 8.33 10.92 10.84
N LYS A 58 8.59 11.29 9.58
CA LYS A 58 7.76 10.87 8.44
C LYS A 58 7.90 9.38 8.14
N GLU A 59 9.10 8.84 8.29
CA GLU A 59 9.32 7.38 8.22
C GLU A 59 8.52 6.66 9.31
N GLN A 60 8.53 7.19 10.55
CA GLN A 60 7.74 6.63 11.63
C GLN A 60 6.23 6.69 11.35
N GLN A 61 5.72 7.74 10.71
CA GLN A 61 4.32 7.83 10.30
C GLN A 61 3.96 6.73 9.28
N ARG A 62 4.80 6.51 8.27
CA ARG A 62 4.61 5.42 7.29
C ARG A 62 4.65 4.04 7.95
N ILE A 63 5.58 3.81 8.87
CA ILE A 63 5.66 2.57 9.66
C ILE A 63 4.41 2.39 10.51
N LYS A 64 3.92 3.44 11.18
CA LYS A 64 2.67 3.40 11.96
C LYS A 64 1.48 3.04 11.09
N PHE A 65 1.39 3.61 9.88
CA PHE A 65 0.36 3.25 8.92
C PHE A 65 0.42 1.77 8.53
N ILE A 66 1.61 1.25 8.20
CA ILE A 66 1.80 -0.18 7.88
C ILE A 66 1.36 -1.05 9.08
N HIS A 67 1.78 -0.70 10.30
CA HIS A 67 1.39 -1.42 11.50
C HIS A 67 -0.13 -1.37 11.76
N LYS A 68 -0.79 -0.25 11.49
CA LYS A 68 -2.25 -0.10 11.58
C LYS A 68 -2.96 -1.07 10.63
N VAL A 69 -2.55 -1.12 9.36
CA VAL A 69 -3.09 -2.07 8.37
C VAL A 69 -2.90 -3.51 8.82
N LEU A 70 -1.70 -3.86 9.31
CA LEU A 70 -1.41 -5.20 9.82
C LEU A 70 -2.21 -5.55 11.07
N LEU A 71 -2.45 -4.58 11.96
CA LEU A 71 -3.27 -4.78 13.14
C LEU A 71 -4.73 -5.09 12.76
N ARG A 72 -5.28 -4.44 11.74
CA ARG A 72 -6.61 -4.77 11.20
C ARG A 72 -6.64 -6.22 10.71
N TYR A 73 -5.68 -6.63 9.88
CA TYR A 73 -5.61 -8.03 9.42
C TYR A 73 -5.52 -9.04 10.57
N LYS A 74 -4.74 -8.72 11.61
CA LYS A 74 -4.67 -9.53 12.82
C LYS A 74 -6.03 -9.62 13.53
N GLN A 75 -6.75 -8.51 13.67
CA GLN A 75 -8.06 -8.50 14.29
C GLN A 75 -9.08 -9.31 13.48
N GLU A 76 -9.08 -9.17 12.16
CA GLU A 76 -9.90 -9.99 11.25
C GLU A 76 -9.60 -11.48 11.41
N TYR A 77 -8.31 -11.85 11.47
CA TYR A 77 -7.87 -13.21 11.73
C TYR A 77 -8.32 -13.72 13.11
N ASP A 78 -8.14 -12.92 14.15
CA ASP A 78 -8.50 -13.28 15.53
C ASP A 78 -10.02 -13.50 15.64
N CYS A 79 -10.86 -12.74 14.91
CA CYS A 79 -12.30 -12.98 14.80
C CYS A 79 -12.63 -14.37 14.21
N LEU A 80 -11.90 -14.80 13.16
CA LEU A 80 -12.04 -16.13 12.56
C LEU A 80 -11.57 -17.26 13.48
N THR A 81 -10.74 -16.98 14.50
CA THR A 81 -10.29 -18.01 15.46
C THR A 81 -11.29 -18.28 16.57
N LYS A 82 -12.22 -17.36 16.84
CA LYS A 82 -13.25 -17.51 17.90
C LYS A 82 -14.40 -18.44 17.49
N SER A 83 -14.54 -18.79 16.21
CA SER A 83 -15.54 -19.73 15.67
C SER A 83 -15.18 -21.23 15.81
N LYS A 84 -14.10 -21.56 16.53
CA LYS A 84 -13.53 -22.93 16.63
C LYS A 84 -14.45 -24.01 17.26
N ASN A 85 -15.65 -23.68 17.71
CA ASN A 85 -16.58 -24.61 18.35
C ASN A 85 -17.62 -25.22 17.39
N SER A 86 -17.44 -25.08 16.08
CA SER A 86 -18.27 -25.77 15.08
C SER A 86 -17.97 -27.27 15.02
N GLU A 87 -18.98 -28.12 15.20
CA GLU A 87 -18.91 -29.57 14.95
C GLU A 87 -19.05 -29.93 13.45
N ASN A 88 -19.30 -28.95 12.57
CA ASN A 88 -19.45 -29.16 11.14
C ASN A 88 -18.10 -29.11 10.41
N TYR A 89 -17.74 -30.20 9.72
CA TYR A 89 -16.52 -30.30 8.92
C TYR A 89 -16.43 -29.26 7.79
N GLU A 90 -17.54 -28.91 7.16
CA GLU A 90 -17.57 -27.91 6.07
C GLU A 90 -17.19 -26.53 6.61
N GLU A 91 -17.74 -26.15 7.76
CA GLU A 91 -17.43 -24.90 8.43
C GLU A 91 -15.98 -24.85 8.94
N LEU A 92 -15.40 -25.99 9.37
CA LEU A 92 -13.98 -26.07 9.70
C LEU A 92 -13.07 -25.84 8.49
N ILE A 93 -13.44 -26.36 7.32
CA ILE A 93 -12.70 -26.16 6.06
C ILE A 93 -12.80 -24.71 5.60
N LEU A 94 -14.00 -24.11 5.60
CA LEU A 94 -14.18 -22.69 5.25
C LEU A 94 -13.37 -21.77 6.16
N ASN A 95 -13.43 -21.99 7.49
CA ASN A 95 -12.60 -21.24 8.44
C ASN A 95 -11.10 -21.41 8.20
N TYR A 96 -10.63 -22.58 7.77
CA TYR A 96 -9.23 -22.79 7.41
C TYR A 96 -8.84 -21.99 6.17
N ILE A 97 -9.66 -22.06 5.10
CA ILE A 97 -9.45 -21.32 3.85
C ILE A 97 -9.39 -19.81 4.14
N ASP A 98 -10.34 -19.28 4.92
CA ASP A 98 -10.40 -17.86 5.26
C ASP A 98 -9.17 -17.41 6.05
N ARG A 99 -8.72 -18.22 7.03
CA ARG A 99 -7.50 -17.93 7.80
C ARG A 99 -6.26 -17.89 6.91
N THR A 100 -6.10 -18.86 6.02
CA THR A 100 -4.98 -18.90 5.08
C THR A 100 -5.02 -17.71 4.12
N GLY A 101 -6.22 -17.33 3.64
CA GLY A 101 -6.43 -16.14 2.83
C GLY A 101 -5.98 -14.87 3.56
N LYS A 102 -6.43 -14.66 4.81
CA LYS A 102 -6.08 -13.48 5.60
C LYS A 102 -4.59 -13.40 5.96
N ASP A 103 -3.95 -14.52 6.30
CA ASP A 103 -2.49 -14.54 6.53
C ASP A 103 -1.71 -14.20 5.25
N HIS A 104 -2.14 -14.74 4.11
CA HIS A 104 -1.55 -14.42 2.82
C HIS A 104 -1.73 -12.94 2.46
N ASP A 105 -2.94 -12.40 2.65
CA ASP A 105 -3.24 -10.99 2.39
C ASP A 105 -2.42 -10.06 3.28
N ALA A 106 -2.28 -10.36 4.57
CA ALA A 106 -1.44 -9.57 5.48
C ALA A 106 0.02 -9.51 5.02
N LYS A 107 0.59 -10.64 4.58
CA LYS A 107 1.96 -10.70 4.04
C LYS A 107 2.10 -9.90 2.75
N LYS A 108 1.11 -9.96 1.87
CA LYS A 108 1.10 -9.20 0.61
C LYS A 108 0.90 -7.70 0.87
N ALA A 109 0.04 -7.32 1.81
CA ALA A 109 -0.15 -5.93 2.24
C ALA A 109 1.16 -5.33 2.77
N TYR A 110 1.84 -6.04 3.69
CA TYR A 110 3.13 -5.59 4.21
C TYR A 110 4.19 -5.40 3.12
N SER A 111 4.43 -6.47 2.36
CA SER A 111 5.49 -6.46 1.33
C SER A 111 5.23 -5.42 0.25
N SER A 112 3.97 -5.20 -0.13
CA SER A 112 3.59 -4.19 -1.11
C SER A 112 3.74 -2.77 -0.60
N LEU A 113 3.26 -2.47 0.61
CA LEU A 113 3.35 -1.13 1.20
C LEU A 113 4.81 -0.71 1.40
N VAL A 114 5.63 -1.58 2.00
CA VAL A 114 7.07 -1.33 2.20
C VAL A 114 7.75 -1.07 0.87
N ARG A 115 7.52 -1.95 -0.12
CA ARG A 115 8.12 -1.80 -1.45
C ARG A 115 7.70 -0.50 -2.13
N ARG A 116 6.41 -0.15 -2.05
CA ARG A 116 5.89 1.02 -2.73
C ARG A 116 6.40 2.32 -2.10
N PHE A 117 6.36 2.45 -0.77
CA PHE A 117 6.96 3.61 -0.10
C PHE A 117 8.46 3.75 -0.41
N GLY A 118 9.23 2.66 -0.32
CA GLY A 118 10.66 2.68 -0.62
C GLY A 118 10.96 3.12 -2.06
N ASN A 119 10.18 2.61 -3.03
CA ASN A 119 10.33 2.98 -4.44
C ASN A 119 9.98 4.46 -4.69
N GLU A 120 8.91 4.97 -4.08
CA GLU A 120 8.49 6.36 -4.26
C GLU A 120 9.47 7.35 -3.64
N ILE A 121 10.01 7.04 -2.45
CA ILE A 121 11.07 7.83 -1.81
C ILE A 121 12.32 7.84 -2.70
N LYS A 122 12.73 6.67 -3.21
CA LYS A 122 13.89 6.56 -4.09
C LYS A 122 13.71 7.40 -5.35
N ARG A 123 12.56 7.26 -6.03
CA ARG A 123 12.22 8.01 -7.24
C ARG A 123 12.26 9.52 -6.97
N MET A 124 11.59 9.98 -5.92
CA MET A 124 11.57 11.41 -5.63
C MET A 124 12.93 11.97 -5.24
N ARG A 125 13.76 11.18 -4.54
CA ARG A 125 15.15 11.56 -4.23
C ARG A 125 15.96 11.78 -5.50
N GLU A 126 15.81 10.89 -6.50
CA GLU A 126 16.46 11.05 -7.80
C GLU A 126 15.97 12.32 -8.52
N GLU A 127 14.66 12.57 -8.52
CA GLU A 127 14.06 13.79 -9.11
C GLU A 127 14.57 15.09 -8.45
N VAL A 128 14.67 15.12 -7.11
CA VAL A 128 15.21 16.28 -6.38
C VAL A 128 16.70 16.50 -6.68
N LEU A 129 17.49 15.43 -6.71
CA LEU A 129 18.93 15.53 -7.01
C LEU A 129 19.21 16.08 -8.42
N ILE A 130 18.40 15.69 -9.40
CA ILE A 130 18.50 16.20 -10.78
C ILE A 130 18.26 17.72 -10.79
N LYS A 131 17.18 18.19 -10.15
CA LYS A 131 16.83 19.62 -10.09
C LYS A 131 17.89 20.50 -9.40
N ILE A 132 18.63 19.96 -8.44
CA ILE A 132 19.71 20.69 -7.75
C ILE A 132 20.97 20.77 -8.62
N SER A 133 21.13 19.83 -9.56
CA SER A 133 22.31 19.72 -10.43
C SER A 133 22.18 20.51 -11.73
N GLU A 134 20.98 21.05 -12.03
CA GLU A 134 20.67 21.95 -13.15
C GLU A 134 20.87 23.43 -12.72
#